data_AF-A0ABD6SLA0-F1
#
_entry.id   AF-A0ABD6SLA0-F1
#
_cell.length_a   1.000
_cell.length_b   1.000
_cell.length_c   1.000
_cell.angle_alpha   90.00
_cell.angle_beta   90.00
_cell.angle_gamma   90.00
#
_symmetry.space_group_name_H-M   'P 1'
#
loop_
_entity.id
_entity.type
_entity.pdbx_description
1 polymer ?
#
loop_
_entity_poly.entity_id
_entity_poly.type
_entity_poly.pdbx_seq_one_letter_code
_entity_poly.pdbx_strand_id
1 'polypeptide(L)'
;MLKKSVNLPLEMKTLAKDKKGYCLSEVYINNNTKMLWECKKGHIWEARPREIKRGIWCPTCGSNKLTIEEMQRVAHAKHGECLSRVYINTDTKLRWKCENQHIWEAIPYLVTKKGRWCPYCAKN
;
A
#
# COMPACT_ATOMS: atom_id res chain seq x y z
N MET A 1 39.04 -14.51 21.08
CA MET A 1 37.92 -13.58 20.81
C MET A 1 36.85 -14.36 20.07
N LEU A 2 35.77 -14.73 20.76
CA LEU A 2 34.70 -15.55 20.20
C LEU A 2 33.86 -14.70 19.24
N LYS A 3 33.93 -15.01 17.94
CA LYS A 3 33.00 -14.48 16.94
C LYS A 3 31.60 -14.95 17.35
N LYS A 4 30.77 -14.04 17.86
CA LYS A 4 29.37 -14.33 18.20
C LYS A 4 28.65 -14.64 16.89
N SER A 5 28.38 -15.93 16.67
CA SER A 5 27.55 -16.41 15.57
C SER A 5 26.21 -15.69 15.61
N VAL A 6 25.97 -14.86 14.59
CA VAL A 6 24.78 -14.04 14.46
C VAL A 6 23.61 -14.97 14.08
N ASN A 7 22.81 -15.39 15.05
CA ASN A 7 21.67 -16.29 14.82
C ASN A 7 20.46 -15.48 14.35
N LEU A 8 20.29 -15.38 13.03
CA LEU A 8 18.96 -15.16 12.45
C LEU A 8 18.30 -16.54 12.27
N PRO A 9 17.22 -16.87 12.97
CA PRO A 9 16.50 -18.11 12.77
C PRO A 9 16.06 -18.19 11.32
N LEU A 10 16.32 -19.34 10.69
CA LEU A 10 15.83 -19.68 9.35
C LEU A 10 14.33 -19.33 9.20
N GLU A 11 13.57 -19.46 10.29
CA GLU A 11 12.16 -19.07 10.42
C GLU A 11 11.87 -17.62 9.97
N MET A 12 12.68 -16.63 10.36
CA MET A 12 12.41 -15.22 10.01
C MET A 12 12.69 -14.95 8.53
N LYS A 13 13.71 -15.62 7.96
CA LYS A 13 13.99 -15.55 6.51
C LYS A 13 12.88 -16.21 5.71
N THR A 14 12.38 -17.37 6.16
CA THR A 14 11.26 -18.07 5.52
C THR A 14 9.99 -17.23 5.59
N LEU A 15 9.68 -16.64 6.76
CA LEU A 15 8.53 -15.76 6.93
C LEU A 15 8.55 -14.56 5.96
N ALA A 16 9.72 -13.95 5.76
CA ALA A 16 9.87 -12.88 4.78
C ALA A 16 9.68 -13.37 3.34
N LYS A 17 10.24 -14.54 2.99
CA LYS A 17 10.10 -15.16 1.67
C LYS A 17 8.65 -15.50 1.33
N ASP A 18 7.88 -16.03 2.29
CA ASP A 18 6.44 -16.32 2.11
C ASP A 18 5.65 -15.06 1.77
N LYS A 19 6.08 -13.91 2.30
CA LYS A 19 5.51 -12.58 2.01
C LYS A 19 6.16 -11.90 0.80
N LYS A 20 6.95 -12.64 0.01
CA LYS A 20 7.68 -12.18 -1.18
C LYS A 20 8.62 -11.00 -0.86
N GLY A 21 9.33 -11.06 0.25
CA GLY A 21 10.33 -10.06 0.60
C GLY A 21 11.47 -10.64 1.43
N TYR A 22 12.16 -9.77 2.16
CA TYR A 22 13.42 -10.09 2.83
C TYR A 22 13.40 -9.64 4.29
N CYS A 23 14.06 -10.41 5.15
CA CYS A 23 14.40 -10.00 6.50
C CYS A 23 15.86 -9.50 6.46
N LEU A 24 16.06 -8.22 6.73
CA LEU A 24 17.36 -7.55 6.66
C LEU A 24 18.10 -7.57 8.00
N SER A 25 17.42 -7.87 9.11
CA SER A 25 18.08 -8.02 10.41
C SER A 25 18.92 -9.28 10.46
N GLU A 26 20.11 -9.19 11.06
CA GLU A 26 21.00 -10.35 11.24
C GLU A 26 20.74 -11.11 12.56
N VAL A 27 20.12 -10.45 13.56
CA VAL A 27 19.86 -11.01 14.88
C VAL A 27 18.36 -11.08 15.16
N TYR A 28 17.89 -12.21 15.66
CA TYR A 28 16.59 -12.33 16.30
C TYR A 28 16.76 -12.52 17.81
N ILE A 29 16.12 -11.64 18.59
CA ILE A 29 16.13 -11.75 20.06
C ILE A 29 14.84 -12.41 20.54
N ASN A 30 13.69 -11.85 20.16
CA ASN A 30 12.36 -12.36 20.52
C ASN A 30 11.28 -11.74 19.63
N ASN A 31 10.03 -12.16 19.80
CA ASN A 31 8.87 -11.70 19.02
C ASN A 31 8.45 -10.23 19.27
N ASN A 32 9.02 -9.56 20.27
CA ASN A 32 8.70 -8.17 20.66
C ASN A 32 9.79 -7.17 20.25
N THR A 33 10.99 -7.64 19.94
CA THR A 33 12.08 -6.84 19.39
C THR A 33 11.79 -6.55 17.92
N LYS A 34 11.92 -5.29 17.52
CA LYS A 34 11.75 -4.89 16.13
C LYS A 34 12.86 -5.49 15.27
N MET A 35 12.49 -5.88 14.06
CA MET A 35 13.41 -6.32 13.02
C MET A 35 13.17 -5.49 11.76
N LEU A 36 14.18 -5.44 10.91
CA LEU A 36 14.18 -4.74 9.64
C LEU A 36 13.71 -5.69 8.54
N TRP A 37 12.72 -5.25 7.77
CA TRP A 37 12.08 -6.01 6.72
C TRP A 37 12.07 -5.22 5.42
N GLU A 38 12.03 -5.94 4.30
CA GLU A 38 11.90 -5.39 2.97
C GLU A 38 10.81 -6.15 2.20
N CYS A 39 9.97 -5.45 1.43
CA CYS A 39 8.94 -6.08 0.60
C CYS A 39 9.38 -6.18 -0.86
N LYS A 40 8.65 -6.95 -1.68
CA LYS A 40 8.90 -7.05 -3.13
C LYS A 40 9.09 -5.71 -3.86
N LYS A 41 8.45 -4.63 -3.38
CA LYS A 41 8.53 -3.29 -3.99
C LYS A 41 9.74 -2.47 -3.50
N GLY A 42 10.62 -3.03 -2.66
CA GLY A 42 11.80 -2.36 -2.12
C GLY A 42 11.53 -1.45 -0.91
N HIS A 43 10.30 -1.40 -0.38
CA HIS A 43 10.05 -0.64 0.85
C HIS A 43 10.71 -1.33 2.03
N ILE A 44 11.47 -0.57 2.82
CA ILE A 44 12.14 -1.04 4.04
C ILE A 44 11.42 -0.47 5.26
N TRP A 45 11.17 -1.28 6.28
CA TRP A 45 10.54 -0.84 7.52
C TRP A 45 10.94 -1.70 8.72
N GLU A 46 10.75 -1.14 9.91
CA GLU A 46 10.87 -1.89 11.17
C GLU A 46 9.52 -2.41 11.64
N ALA A 47 9.44 -3.69 11.97
CA ALA A 47 8.26 -4.30 12.57
C ALA A 47 8.64 -5.45 13.50
N ARG A 48 7.78 -5.74 14.47
CA ARG A 48 7.97 -6.87 15.37
C ARG A 48 7.60 -8.17 14.64
N PRO A 49 8.33 -9.28 14.83
CA PRO A 49 7.98 -10.58 14.24
C PRO A 49 6.54 -11.02 14.51
N ARG A 50 6.00 -10.73 15.71
CA ARG A 50 4.59 -11.01 16.03
C ARG A 50 3.60 -10.28 15.11
N GLU A 51 3.92 -9.09 14.64
CA GLU A 51 3.05 -8.29 13.76
C GLU A 51 3.07 -8.86 12.34
N ILE A 52 4.26 -9.26 11.88
CA ILE A 52 4.44 -9.97 10.61
C ILE A 52 3.67 -11.29 10.59
N LYS A 53 3.78 -12.09 11.66
CA LYS A 53 3.05 -13.36 11.84
C LYS A 53 1.53 -13.16 11.84
N ARG A 54 1.04 -12.05 12.40
CA ARG A 54 -0.38 -11.66 12.34
C ARG A 54 -0.85 -11.18 10.96
N GLY A 55 0.06 -11.04 10.00
CA GLY A 55 -0.26 -10.63 8.63
C GLY A 55 -0.04 -9.15 8.33
N ILE A 56 0.40 -8.34 9.30
CA ILE A 56 0.80 -6.95 9.06
C ILE A 56 2.17 -6.98 8.41
N TRP A 57 2.21 -6.87 7.08
CA TRP A 57 3.45 -6.98 6.31
C TRP A 57 4.10 -5.61 6.11
N CYS A 58 3.93 -5.02 4.93
CA CYS A 58 4.55 -3.76 4.58
C CYS A 58 3.57 -2.60 4.83
N PRO A 59 3.90 -1.62 5.68
CA PRO A 59 3.01 -0.49 5.96
C PRO A 59 2.74 0.33 4.71
N THR A 60 3.69 0.49 3.79
CA THR A 60 3.47 1.24 2.54
C THR A 60 2.60 0.48 1.54
N CYS A 61 2.76 -0.84 1.44
CA CYS A 61 1.93 -1.66 0.55
C CYS A 61 0.54 -1.92 1.14
N GLY A 62 0.45 -2.01 2.47
CA GLY A 62 -0.79 -2.28 3.21
C GLY A 62 -1.52 -1.00 3.62
N SER A 63 -0.87 0.17 3.56
CA SER A 63 -1.54 1.44 3.82
C SER A 63 -2.44 1.75 2.64
N ASN A 64 -3.75 1.83 2.91
CA ASN A 64 -4.70 2.54 2.05
C ASN A 64 -4.52 4.06 2.21
N LYS A 65 -3.28 4.56 2.21
CA LYS A 65 -3.05 6.01 2.17
C LYS A 65 -3.58 6.47 0.83
N LEU A 66 -4.73 7.12 0.87
CA LEU A 66 -5.33 7.77 -0.28
C LEU A 66 -4.40 8.94 -0.61
N THR A 67 -3.58 8.79 -1.63
CA THR A 67 -2.73 9.86 -2.18
C THR A 67 -3.26 10.26 -3.54
N ILE A 68 -2.78 11.37 -4.09
CA ILE A 68 -3.20 11.77 -5.43
C ILE A 68 -2.80 10.74 -6.49
N GLU A 69 -1.65 10.10 -6.33
CA GLU A 69 -1.17 9.03 -7.20
C GLU A 69 -2.09 7.81 -7.14
N GLU A 70 -2.63 7.50 -5.95
CA GLU A 70 -3.63 6.44 -5.81
C GLU A 70 -4.92 6.79 -6.54
N MET A 71 -5.37 8.04 -6.48
CA MET A 71 -6.57 8.48 -7.20
C MET A 71 -6.38 8.42 -8.72
N GLN A 72 -5.19 8.78 -9.19
CA GLN A 72 -4.79 8.62 -10.59
C GLN A 72 -4.78 7.15 -11.01
N ARG A 73 -4.21 6.25 -10.20
CA ARG A 73 -4.25 4.79 -10.45
C ARG A 73 -5.67 4.25 -10.54
N VAL A 74 -6.55 4.66 -9.62
CA VAL A 74 -7.97 4.26 -9.62
C VAL A 74 -8.67 4.75 -10.89
N ALA A 75 -8.40 5.98 -11.32
CA ALA A 75 -8.97 6.52 -12.54
C ALA A 75 -8.50 5.73 -13.78
N HIS A 76 -7.19 5.46 -13.87
CA HIS A 76 -6.61 4.66 -14.96
C HIS A 76 -7.19 3.24 -15.02
N ALA A 77 -7.39 2.59 -13.88
CA ALA A 77 -8.02 1.26 -13.81
C ALA A 77 -9.48 1.26 -14.28
N LYS A 78 -10.11 2.43 -14.38
CA LYS A 78 -11.47 2.64 -14.90
C LYS A 78 -11.47 3.28 -16.30
N HIS A 79 -10.36 3.18 -17.02
CA HIS A 79 -10.15 3.77 -18.35
C HIS A 79 -10.36 5.28 -18.39
N GLY A 80 -10.07 5.97 -17.29
CA GLY A 80 -10.13 7.42 -17.23
C GLY A 80 -8.93 8.03 -16.54
N GLU A 81 -9.09 9.29 -16.11
CA GLU A 81 -8.02 10.13 -15.59
C GLU A 81 -8.51 10.93 -14.39
N CYS A 82 -7.64 11.07 -13.38
CA CYS A 82 -7.83 12.03 -12.30
C CYS A 82 -7.10 13.32 -12.68
N LEU A 83 -7.86 14.38 -12.98
CA LEU A 83 -7.34 15.67 -13.42
C LEU A 83 -6.80 16.52 -12.26
N SER A 84 -7.16 16.18 -11.02
CA SER A 84 -6.62 16.84 -9.83
C SER A 84 -5.15 16.50 -9.62
N ARG A 85 -4.38 17.47 -9.11
CA ARG A 85 -2.95 17.31 -8.78
C ARG A 85 -2.66 17.28 -7.28
N VAL A 86 -3.67 17.57 -6.46
CA VAL A 86 -3.54 17.62 -5.00
C VAL A 86 -4.67 16.80 -4.39
N TYR A 87 -4.33 15.97 -3.41
CA TYR A 87 -5.27 15.24 -2.57
C TYR A 87 -5.14 15.76 -1.13
N ILE A 88 -6.23 16.28 -0.58
CA ILE A 88 -6.28 16.79 0.80
C ILE A 88 -6.84 15.72 1.74
N ASN A 89 -8.06 15.25 1.46
CA ASN A 89 -8.78 14.27 2.27
C ASN A 89 -9.89 13.59 1.46
N THR A 90 -10.65 12.70 2.10
CA THR A 90 -11.73 11.91 1.49
C THR A 90 -12.96 12.71 1.09
N ASP A 91 -13.12 13.92 1.64
CA ASP A 91 -14.31 14.76 1.51
C ASP A 91 -14.09 15.93 0.53
N THR A 92 -12.84 16.17 0.14
CA THR A 92 -12.49 17.16 -0.89
C THR A 92 -12.78 16.56 -2.26
N LYS A 93 -13.56 17.27 -3.06
CA LYS A 93 -13.86 16.85 -4.44
C LYS A 93 -12.58 16.83 -5.28
N LEU A 94 -12.44 15.78 -6.08
CA LEU A 94 -11.45 15.70 -7.14
C LEU A 94 -12.16 15.81 -8.48
N ARG A 95 -11.41 16.23 -9.50
CA ARG A 95 -11.88 16.33 -10.88
C ARG A 95 -11.48 15.07 -11.63
N TRP A 96 -12.45 14.41 -12.25
CA TRP A 96 -12.31 13.13 -12.91
C TRP A 96 -12.71 13.24 -14.38
N LYS A 97 -12.16 12.34 -15.19
CA LYS A 97 -12.46 12.20 -16.62
C LYS A 97 -12.62 10.72 -16.94
N CYS A 98 -13.64 10.32 -17.70
CA CYS A 98 -13.81 8.93 -18.16
C CYS A 98 -13.34 8.77 -19.62
N GLU A 99 -13.35 7.52 -20.12
CA GLU A 99 -13.02 7.18 -21.51
C GLU A 99 -13.85 7.97 -22.53
N ASN A 100 -15.14 8.18 -22.25
CA ASN A 100 -16.07 8.96 -23.07
C ASN A 100 -15.87 10.49 -22.95
N GLN A 101 -14.72 10.93 -22.42
CA GLN A 101 -14.33 12.34 -22.26
C GLN A 101 -15.22 13.19 -21.34
N HIS A 102 -16.20 12.60 -20.63
CA HIS A 102 -16.98 13.35 -19.66
C HIS A 102 -16.12 13.75 -18.46
N ILE A 103 -16.24 15.01 -18.05
CA ILE A 103 -15.53 15.56 -16.88
C ILE A 103 -16.55 15.85 -15.77
N TRP A 104 -16.25 15.43 -14.55
CA TRP A 104 -17.08 15.70 -13.38
C TRP A 104 -16.25 15.85 -12.11
N GLU A 105 -16.89 16.39 -11.07
CA GLU A 105 -16.32 16.49 -9.74
C GLU A 105 -17.00 15.52 -8.80
N ALA A 106 -16.21 14.74 -8.07
CA ALA A 106 -16.72 13.81 -7.06
C ALA A 106 -15.69 13.63 -5.95
N ILE A 107 -16.20 13.40 -4.72
CA ILE A 107 -15.33 13.03 -3.61
C ILE A 107 -14.73 11.62 -3.85
N PRO A 108 -13.46 11.39 -3.48
CA PRO A 108 -12.76 10.11 -3.64
C PRO A 108 -13.54 8.90 -3.15
N TYR A 109 -14.24 9.03 -2.03
CA TYR A 109 -15.01 7.94 -1.42
C TYR A 109 -16.08 7.36 -2.37
N LEU A 110 -16.78 8.22 -3.12
CA LEU A 110 -17.83 7.78 -4.02
C LEU A 110 -17.29 6.97 -5.20
N VAL A 111 -16.13 7.38 -5.71
CA VAL A 111 -15.45 6.74 -6.84
C VAL A 111 -14.77 5.43 -6.43
N THR A 112 -14.05 5.44 -5.31
CA THR A 112 -13.20 4.32 -4.86
C THR A 112 -13.97 3.23 -4.11
N LYS A 113 -14.87 3.61 -3.18
CA LYS A 113 -15.56 2.66 -2.29
C LYS A 113 -17.00 2.38 -2.71
N LYS A 114 -17.74 3.39 -3.18
CA LYS A 114 -19.13 3.20 -3.65
C LYS A 114 -19.22 2.81 -5.13
N GLY A 115 -18.12 2.83 -5.87
CA GLY A 115 -18.08 2.44 -7.29
C GLY A 115 -18.83 3.38 -8.23
N ARG A 116 -19.26 4.57 -7.77
CA ARG A 116 -19.91 5.58 -8.61
C ARG A 116 -18.87 6.27 -9.46
N TRP A 117 -18.72 5.79 -10.69
CA TRP A 117 -17.72 6.29 -11.63
C TRP A 117 -18.20 7.55 -12.34
N CYS A 118 -18.76 7.44 -13.55
CA CYS A 118 -19.20 8.57 -14.35
C CYS A 118 -20.72 8.73 -14.31
N PRO A 119 -21.27 9.86 -13.84
CA PRO A 119 -22.72 10.06 -13.77
C PRO A 119 -23.39 10.21 -15.15
N TYR A 120 -22.62 10.53 -16.18
CA TYR A 120 -23.11 10.63 -17.55
C TYR A 120 -23.20 9.24 -18.20
N CYS A 121 -22.15 8.40 -18.04
CA CYS A 121 -22.19 7.03 -18.54
C CYS A 121 -23.22 6.16 -17.81
N ALA A 122 -23.49 6.43 -16.53
CA ALA A 122 -24.48 5.68 -15.76
C ALA A 122 -25.95 6.00 -16.10
N LYS A 123 -26.19 7.04 -16.90
CA LYS A 123 -27.54 7.45 -17.34
C LYS A 123 -27.91 6.93 -18.74
N ASN A 124 -26.95 6.36 -19.48
CA ASN A 124 -27.17 5.64 -20.72
C ASN A 124 -27.36 4.14 -20.43
#